data_AF-A0A1Y1XZ67-F1
#
_entry.id   AF-A0A1Y1XZ67-F1
#
_cell.length_a   1.000
_cell.length_b   1.000
_cell.length_c   1.000
_cell.angle_alpha   90.00
_cell.angle_beta   90.00
_cell.angle_gamma   90.00
#
_symmetry.space_group_name_H-M   'P 1'
#
loop_
_entity.id
_entity.type
_entity.pdbx_description
1 polymer ?
#
loop_
_entity_poly.entity_id
_entity_poly.type
_entity_poly.pdbx_seq_one_letter_code
_entity_poly.pdbx_strand_id
1 'polypeptide(L)'
;MLPGGYARATNLLNGLKNSVLKRGFAAPSEGGLQTRSVQEVATRVACTQLFLSRWGVESAYADNASDERHKTAFEAITRATEETGVYVDFTEKERKLLEAPLGSWDADVLSTYNGKWETFGILLWSLHLYPEIPSYNHYFPRSKLFQSTGIMPAHSQSISEFLRYMTMEGKPRSPPAVHREINIAEAWYWRSRAQALLSIRPIIFPDSCCNSTPPPKIPKQLKDMIEHIPEAIAQASARAHESQLVARVKNDDFGVDLGGIEEEGTGVVAYKDLPPEQHEQMKMLAEYRMLAFGWLTGRADWEADTSELGYINPISAIWAPSDK
;
A
#
# COMPACT_ATOMS: atom_id res chain seq x y z
N MET A 1 -20.23 -27.43 3.24
CA MET A 1 -19.98 -26.73 4.51
C MET A 1 -18.47 -26.56 4.64
N LEU A 2 -17.99 -25.32 4.65
CA LEU A 2 -16.62 -24.96 4.24
C LEU A 2 -15.61 -25.04 5.40
N PRO A 3 -14.66 -25.99 5.41
CA PRO A 3 -13.52 -25.98 6.33
C PRO A 3 -12.55 -24.79 6.15
N GLY A 4 -12.74 -23.94 5.13
CA GLY A 4 -11.86 -22.80 4.82
C GLY A 4 -12.00 -21.59 5.76
N GLY A 5 -13.15 -21.38 6.41
CA GLY A 5 -13.38 -20.21 7.26
C GLY A 5 -12.50 -20.20 8.52
N TYR A 6 -12.30 -21.38 9.13
CA TYR A 6 -11.53 -21.52 10.36
C TYR A 6 -10.02 -21.31 10.14
N ALA A 7 -9.47 -21.86 9.04
CA ALA A 7 -8.07 -21.66 8.68
C ALA A 7 -7.77 -20.18 8.40
N ARG A 8 -8.68 -19.48 7.71
CA ARG A 8 -8.55 -18.04 7.43
C ARG A 8 -8.58 -17.21 8.72
N ALA A 9 -9.50 -17.50 9.64
CA ALA A 9 -9.56 -16.83 10.94
C ALA A 9 -8.30 -17.07 11.80
N THR A 10 -7.77 -18.30 11.79
CA THR A 10 -6.56 -18.64 12.55
C THR A 10 -5.32 -17.91 12.02
N ASN A 11 -5.15 -17.86 10.69
CA ASN A 11 -4.07 -17.11 10.06
C ASN A 11 -4.16 -15.60 10.37
N LEU A 12 -5.38 -15.04 10.35
CA LEU A 12 -5.61 -13.63 10.64
C LEU A 12 -5.29 -13.29 12.11
N LEU A 13 -5.70 -14.16 13.04
CA LEU A 13 -5.40 -14.02 14.47
C LEU A 13 -3.88 -14.14 14.76
N ASN A 14 -3.17 -15.01 14.05
CA ASN A 14 -1.73 -15.15 14.20
C ASN A 14 -0.98 -13.90 13.67
N GLY A 15 -1.43 -13.32 12.55
CA GLY A 15 -0.91 -12.06 12.04
C GLY A 15 -1.11 -10.89 13.03
N LEU A 16 -2.31 -10.78 13.62
CA LEU A 16 -2.59 -9.75 14.63
C LEU A 16 -1.67 -9.87 15.86
N LYS A 17 -1.46 -11.08 16.38
CA LYS A 17 -0.58 -11.31 17.55
C LYS A 17 0.87 -10.90 17.29
N ASN A 18 1.40 -11.18 16.10
CA ASN A 18 2.77 -10.84 15.75
C ASN A 18 2.99 -9.33 15.60
N SER A 19 1.99 -8.60 15.08
CA SER A 19 2.08 -7.15 14.87
C SER A 19 2.08 -6.34 16.18
N VAL A 20 1.34 -6.78 17.21
CA VAL A 20 1.14 -6.00 18.45
C VAL A 20 2.28 -6.19 19.46
N LEU A 21 2.99 -7.32 19.45
CA LEU A 21 3.89 -7.71 20.55
C LEU A 21 5.39 -7.52 20.26
N LYS A 22 5.82 -7.26 19.02
CA LYS A 22 7.25 -7.32 18.64
C LYS A 22 7.99 -5.99 18.48
N ARG A 23 7.35 -4.83 18.54
CA ARG A 23 8.06 -3.56 18.32
C ARG A 23 8.13 -2.73 19.59
N GLY A 24 9.35 -2.62 20.14
CA GLY A 24 9.69 -1.52 21.02
C GLY A 24 9.49 -0.23 20.24
N PHE A 25 8.52 0.57 20.64
CA PHE A 25 8.29 1.88 20.06
C PHE A 25 9.53 2.73 20.34
N ALA A 26 10.39 2.91 19.33
CA ALA A 26 11.37 3.98 19.37
C ALA A 26 10.57 5.28 19.48
N ALA A 27 10.64 5.91 20.65
CA ALA A 27 9.96 7.17 20.92
C ALA A 27 10.32 8.16 19.80
N PRO A 28 9.33 8.82 19.17
CA PRO A 28 9.64 9.88 18.22
C PRO A 28 10.50 10.93 18.93
N SER A 29 11.65 11.25 18.36
CA SER A 29 12.37 12.46 18.74
C SER A 29 11.43 13.65 18.57
N GLU A 30 11.50 14.66 19.44
CA GLU A 30 10.71 15.89 19.37
C GLU A 30 10.98 16.74 18.09
N GLY A 31 11.75 16.21 17.14
CA GLY A 31 11.95 16.79 15.82
C GLY A 31 10.80 16.40 14.89
N GLY A 32 10.31 17.35 14.10
CA GLY A 32 9.25 17.12 13.11
C GLY A 32 9.54 15.93 12.17
N LEU A 33 8.51 15.52 11.44
CA LEU A 33 8.55 14.37 10.54
C LEU A 33 9.76 14.44 9.58
N GLN A 34 10.79 13.64 9.84
CA GLN A 34 11.98 13.57 9.00
C GLN A 34 11.71 12.63 7.82
N THR A 35 11.83 13.15 6.60
CA THR A 35 11.76 12.36 5.37
C THR A 35 13.15 12.05 4.84
N ARG A 36 13.29 10.96 4.09
CA ARG A 36 14.50 10.67 3.31
C ARG A 36 14.85 11.81 2.36
N SER A 37 16.13 11.89 2.01
CA SER A 37 16.63 12.91 1.08
C SER A 37 16.07 12.71 -0.33
N VAL A 38 15.99 13.80 -1.11
CA VAL A 38 15.55 13.74 -2.51
C VAL A 38 16.36 12.74 -3.32
N GLN A 39 17.68 12.69 -3.08
CA GLN A 39 18.58 11.76 -3.78
C GLN A 39 18.22 10.29 -3.46
N GLU A 40 18.01 9.93 -2.20
CA GLU A 40 17.60 8.56 -1.83
C GLU A 40 16.27 8.18 -2.47
N VAL A 41 15.30 9.10 -2.46
CA VAL A 41 13.98 8.88 -3.05
C VAL A 41 14.08 8.74 -4.57
N ALA A 42 14.87 9.59 -5.24
CA ALA A 42 15.09 9.53 -6.68
C ALA A 42 15.79 8.23 -7.10
N THR A 43 16.83 7.81 -6.38
CA THR A 43 17.48 6.50 -6.59
C THR A 43 16.46 5.38 -6.45
N ARG A 44 15.59 5.42 -5.42
CA ARG A 44 14.53 4.42 -5.27
C ARG A 44 13.54 4.43 -6.43
N VAL A 45 13.12 5.61 -6.90
CA VAL A 45 12.27 5.77 -8.09
C VAL A 45 12.90 5.09 -9.31
N ALA A 46 14.19 5.32 -9.57
CA ALA A 46 14.89 4.70 -10.69
C ALA A 46 14.92 3.16 -10.57
N CYS A 47 15.29 2.63 -9.39
CA CYS A 47 15.27 1.19 -9.13
C CYS A 47 13.86 0.61 -9.31
N THR A 48 12.85 1.22 -8.69
CA THR A 48 11.46 0.74 -8.77
C THR A 48 10.93 0.77 -10.20
N GLN A 49 11.25 1.80 -10.99
CA GLN A 49 10.83 1.86 -12.39
C GLN A 49 11.46 0.75 -13.23
N LEU A 50 12.77 0.51 -13.08
CA LEU A 50 13.45 -0.59 -13.78
C LEU A 50 12.85 -1.95 -13.37
N PHE A 51 12.63 -2.15 -12.07
CA PHE A 51 12.01 -3.37 -11.56
C PHE A 51 10.59 -3.57 -12.10
N LEU A 52 9.76 -2.53 -12.11
CA LEU A 52 8.40 -2.59 -12.64
C LEU A 52 8.37 -2.72 -14.17
N SER A 53 9.41 -2.22 -14.87
CA SER A 53 9.59 -2.47 -16.30
C SER A 53 9.87 -3.94 -16.56
N ARG A 54 10.76 -4.55 -15.76
CA ARG A 54 11.01 -5.99 -15.82
C ARG A 54 9.76 -6.79 -15.49
N TRP A 55 9.03 -6.42 -14.44
CA TRP A 55 7.74 -7.02 -14.09
C TRP A 55 6.75 -6.98 -15.27
N GLY A 56 6.68 -5.85 -16.00
CA GLY A 56 5.83 -5.72 -17.18
C GLY A 56 6.25 -6.65 -18.33
N VAL A 57 7.55 -6.83 -18.55
CA VAL A 57 8.08 -7.79 -19.54
C VAL A 57 7.77 -9.23 -19.14
N GLU A 58 7.93 -9.59 -17.86
CA GLU A 58 7.60 -10.93 -17.34
C GLU A 58 6.11 -11.26 -17.47
N SER A 59 5.25 -10.30 -17.10
CA SER A 59 3.80 -10.46 -17.24
C SER A 59 3.40 -10.67 -18.70
N ALA A 60 3.98 -9.89 -19.63
CA ALA A 60 3.68 -10.05 -21.06
C ALA A 60 4.25 -11.35 -21.65
N TYR A 61 5.42 -11.79 -21.16
CA TYR A 61 6.03 -13.06 -21.56
C TYR A 61 5.21 -14.27 -21.08
N ALA A 62 4.64 -14.21 -19.87
CA ALA A 62 3.76 -15.25 -19.36
C ALA A 62 2.51 -15.44 -20.25
N ASP A 63 1.99 -14.35 -20.83
CA ASP A 63 0.85 -14.38 -21.76
C ASP A 63 1.25 -14.82 -23.17
N ASN A 64 2.46 -14.47 -23.63
CA ASN A 64 2.96 -14.81 -24.96
C ASN A 64 4.49 -15.00 -24.99
N ALA A 65 4.94 -16.22 -24.69
CA ALA A 65 6.35 -16.59 -24.65
C ALA A 65 7.06 -16.55 -26.02
N SER A 66 6.33 -16.55 -27.13
CA SER A 66 6.90 -16.61 -28.49
C SER A 66 7.37 -15.27 -29.06
N ASP A 67 7.10 -14.16 -28.37
CA ASP A 67 7.42 -12.83 -28.87
C ASP A 67 8.86 -12.41 -28.51
N GLU A 68 9.74 -12.38 -29.52
CA GLU A 68 11.15 -11.97 -29.40
C GLU A 68 11.33 -10.54 -28.85
N ARG A 69 10.29 -9.70 -28.90
CA ARG A 69 10.32 -8.36 -28.30
C ARG A 69 10.52 -8.44 -26.78
N HIS A 70 10.00 -9.47 -26.11
CA HIS A 70 10.17 -9.65 -24.68
C HIS A 70 11.63 -9.90 -24.31
N LYS A 71 12.31 -10.77 -25.07
CA LYS A 71 13.74 -11.04 -24.87
C LYS A 71 14.59 -9.80 -25.11
N THR A 72 14.31 -9.08 -26.19
CA THR A 72 15.00 -7.82 -26.51
C THR A 72 14.82 -6.78 -25.39
N ALA A 73 13.59 -6.63 -24.87
CA ALA A 73 13.31 -5.71 -23.77
C ALA A 73 14.00 -6.13 -22.46
N PHE A 74 13.97 -7.43 -22.13
CA PHE A 74 14.69 -7.99 -20.98
C PHE A 74 16.19 -7.67 -21.05
N GLU A 75 16.85 -7.96 -22.18
CA GLU A 75 18.29 -7.75 -22.34
C GLU A 75 18.66 -6.27 -22.26
N ALA A 76 17.82 -5.40 -22.83
CA ALA A 76 18.01 -3.96 -22.78
C ALA A 76 17.89 -3.38 -21.36
N ILE A 77 16.90 -3.83 -20.58
CA ILE A 77 16.71 -3.40 -19.18
C ILE A 77 17.88 -3.87 -18.32
N THR A 78 18.31 -5.13 -18.46
CA THR A 78 19.44 -5.67 -17.70
C THR A 78 20.71 -4.87 -17.98
N ARG A 79 21.03 -4.64 -19.26
CA ARG A 79 22.19 -3.84 -19.67
C ARG A 79 22.12 -2.40 -19.13
N ALA A 80 20.99 -1.73 -19.27
CA ALA A 80 20.83 -0.37 -18.77
C ALA A 80 20.99 -0.27 -17.24
N THR A 81 20.54 -1.29 -16.51
CA THR A 81 20.69 -1.39 -15.06
C THR A 81 22.15 -1.54 -14.65
N GLU A 82 22.92 -2.37 -15.37
CA GLU A 82 24.35 -2.57 -15.14
C GLU A 82 25.18 -1.32 -15.47
N GLU A 83 24.95 -0.73 -16.65
CA GLU A 83 25.71 0.44 -17.14
C GLU A 83 25.56 1.68 -16.25
N THR A 84 24.40 1.84 -15.58
CA THR A 84 24.11 3.02 -14.75
C THR A 84 24.60 2.87 -13.31
N GLY A 85 25.00 1.67 -12.90
CA GLY A 85 25.46 1.39 -11.53
C GLY A 85 24.36 1.36 -10.48
N VAL A 86 23.09 1.64 -10.83
CA VAL A 86 21.94 1.61 -9.89
C VAL A 86 21.65 0.20 -9.35
N TYR A 87 22.30 -0.82 -9.92
CA TYR A 87 22.21 -2.21 -9.46
C TYR A 87 22.52 -2.38 -7.96
N VAL A 88 23.46 -1.60 -7.44
CA VAL A 88 23.88 -1.68 -6.02
C VAL A 88 22.79 -1.22 -5.06
N ASP A 89 21.88 -0.36 -5.54
CA ASP A 89 20.83 0.23 -4.72
C ASP A 89 19.58 -0.64 -4.62
N PHE A 90 19.41 -1.66 -5.47
CA PHE A 90 18.29 -2.60 -5.32
C PHE A 90 18.33 -3.32 -3.97
N THR A 91 17.17 -3.77 -3.50
CA THR A 91 17.14 -4.68 -2.37
C THR A 91 17.64 -6.07 -2.78
N GLU A 92 18.03 -6.90 -1.81
CA GLU A 92 18.50 -8.25 -2.12
C GLU A 92 17.45 -9.08 -2.86
N LYS A 93 16.17 -8.93 -2.51
CA LYS A 93 15.05 -9.62 -3.18
C LYS A 93 14.88 -9.13 -4.62
N GLU A 94 14.90 -7.82 -4.83
CA GLU A 94 14.80 -7.24 -6.18
C GLU A 94 15.98 -7.68 -7.07
N ARG A 95 17.21 -7.68 -6.54
CA ARG A 95 18.40 -8.17 -7.26
C ARG A 95 18.24 -9.62 -7.71
N LYS A 96 17.87 -10.51 -6.78
CA LYS A 96 17.64 -11.94 -7.09
C LYS A 96 16.62 -12.14 -8.19
N LEU A 97 15.57 -11.32 -8.21
CA LEU A 97 14.52 -11.38 -9.22
C LEU A 97 14.96 -10.81 -10.58
N LEU A 98 15.78 -9.74 -10.58
CA LEU A 98 16.35 -9.16 -11.79
C LEU A 98 17.37 -10.11 -12.46
N GLU A 99 18.18 -10.81 -11.66
CA GLU A 99 19.15 -11.82 -12.10
C GLU A 99 18.47 -13.10 -12.62
N ALA A 100 17.20 -13.34 -12.24
CA ALA A 100 16.48 -14.53 -12.63
C ALA A 100 16.25 -14.56 -14.16
N PRO A 101 16.28 -15.75 -14.80
CA PRO A 101 16.02 -15.88 -16.24
C PRO A 101 14.63 -15.34 -16.63
N LEU A 102 14.50 -14.83 -17.86
CA LEU A 102 13.20 -14.42 -18.40
C LEU A 102 12.19 -15.57 -18.34
N GLY A 103 10.98 -15.30 -17.85
CA GLY A 103 9.91 -16.27 -17.71
C GLY A 103 9.98 -17.12 -16.44
N SER A 104 10.91 -16.84 -15.53
CA SER A 104 11.03 -17.57 -14.27
C SER A 104 10.12 -17.03 -13.16
N TRP A 105 9.47 -15.88 -13.36
CA TRP A 105 8.56 -15.29 -12.38
C TRP A 105 7.20 -15.97 -12.48
N ASP A 106 6.82 -16.69 -11.44
CA ASP A 106 5.50 -17.32 -11.39
C ASP A 106 4.37 -16.31 -11.08
N ALA A 107 3.13 -16.78 -11.13
CA ALA A 107 1.95 -15.96 -10.88
C ALA A 107 1.91 -15.36 -9.47
N ASP A 108 2.46 -16.07 -8.47
CA ASP A 108 2.48 -15.61 -7.08
C ASP A 108 3.48 -14.45 -6.92
N VAL A 109 4.66 -14.55 -7.55
CA VAL A 109 5.64 -13.45 -7.63
C VAL A 109 5.01 -12.25 -8.35
N LEU A 110 4.44 -12.46 -9.54
CA LEU A 110 3.82 -11.37 -10.31
C LEU A 110 2.70 -10.66 -9.51
N SER A 111 1.84 -11.44 -8.85
CA SER A 111 0.77 -10.92 -7.99
C SER A 111 1.31 -10.15 -6.79
N THR A 112 2.35 -10.68 -6.13
CA THR A 112 2.99 -10.05 -4.96
C THR A 112 3.51 -8.65 -5.30
N TYR A 113 4.16 -8.47 -6.45
CA TYR A 113 4.74 -7.18 -6.82
C TYR A 113 3.77 -6.22 -7.52
N ASN A 114 2.54 -6.65 -7.83
CA ASN A 114 1.53 -5.78 -8.44
C ASN A 114 1.20 -4.56 -7.56
N GLY A 115 1.27 -4.68 -6.23
CA GLY A 115 1.04 -3.55 -5.33
C GLY A 115 2.13 -2.47 -5.36
N LYS A 116 3.35 -2.78 -5.86
CA LYS A 116 4.46 -1.81 -5.93
C LYS A 116 4.20 -0.67 -6.92
N TRP A 117 3.18 -0.77 -7.78
CA TRP A 117 2.69 0.37 -8.55
C TRP A 117 2.22 1.52 -7.64
N GLU A 118 1.61 1.19 -6.51
CA GLU A 118 1.14 2.18 -5.54
C GLU A 118 2.31 2.79 -4.76
N THR A 119 3.30 1.99 -4.37
CA THR A 119 4.51 2.54 -3.74
C THR A 119 5.25 3.47 -4.69
N PHE A 120 5.35 3.10 -5.97
CA PHE A 120 5.97 3.93 -7.00
C PHE A 120 5.25 5.27 -7.16
N GLY A 121 3.92 5.27 -7.18
CA GLY A 121 3.12 6.50 -7.22
C GLY A 121 3.37 7.45 -6.05
N ILE A 122 3.48 6.92 -4.83
CA ILE A 122 3.82 7.73 -3.64
C ILE A 122 5.22 8.36 -3.74
N LEU A 123 6.21 7.60 -4.23
CA LEU A 123 7.57 8.13 -4.42
C LEU A 123 7.57 9.27 -5.46
N LEU A 124 6.90 9.09 -6.59
CA LEU A 124 6.79 10.14 -7.62
C LEU A 124 6.06 11.38 -7.10
N TRP A 125 4.98 11.19 -6.34
CA TRP A 125 4.27 12.28 -5.69
C TRP A 125 5.17 13.06 -4.71
N SER A 126 6.01 12.34 -3.94
CA SER A 126 6.92 12.94 -2.96
C SER A 126 8.01 13.81 -3.59
N LEU A 127 8.34 13.54 -4.86
CA LEU A 127 9.30 14.28 -5.68
C LEU A 127 8.66 15.36 -6.57
N HIS A 128 7.36 15.65 -6.39
CA HIS A 128 6.58 16.55 -7.28
C HIS A 128 6.50 16.12 -8.76
N LEU A 129 6.83 14.86 -9.07
CA LEU A 129 6.69 14.31 -10.42
C LEU A 129 5.26 13.86 -10.72
N TYR A 130 4.48 13.58 -9.67
CA TYR A 130 3.05 13.30 -9.76
C TYR A 130 2.25 14.31 -8.92
N PRO A 131 1.19 14.93 -9.48
CA PRO A 131 0.57 16.12 -8.86
C PRO A 131 -0.22 15.79 -7.59
N GLU A 132 -0.94 14.67 -7.56
CA GLU A 132 -1.88 14.31 -6.49
C GLU A 132 -1.95 12.80 -6.29
N ILE A 133 -2.20 12.34 -5.07
CA ILE A 133 -2.44 10.92 -4.82
C ILE A 133 -3.91 10.64 -5.16
N PRO A 134 -4.21 9.66 -6.05
CA PRO A 134 -5.58 9.26 -6.31
C PRO A 134 -6.29 8.85 -5.03
N SER A 135 -7.61 8.94 -4.98
CA SER A 135 -8.39 8.43 -3.85
C SER A 135 -8.12 6.93 -3.61
N TYR A 136 -8.33 6.45 -2.38
CA TYR A 136 -7.93 5.09 -1.96
C TYR A 136 -8.75 3.95 -2.57
N ASN A 137 -9.66 4.29 -3.46
CA ASN A 137 -10.48 3.42 -4.30
C ASN A 137 -10.04 3.41 -5.77
N HIS A 138 -9.06 4.23 -6.13
CA HIS A 138 -8.49 4.30 -7.47
C HIS A 138 -7.00 3.97 -7.44
N TYR A 139 -6.57 3.14 -8.39
CA TYR A 139 -5.16 2.88 -8.64
C TYR A 139 -4.46 4.11 -9.20
N PHE A 140 -3.14 4.18 -9.01
CA PHE A 140 -2.36 5.09 -9.85
C PHE A 140 -2.41 4.65 -11.33
N PRO A 141 -2.62 5.58 -12.28
CA PRO A 141 -2.58 5.27 -13.71
C PRO A 141 -1.16 4.91 -14.14
N ARG A 142 -0.88 3.63 -14.37
CA ARG A 142 0.47 3.10 -14.68
C ARG A 142 1.16 3.83 -15.84
N SER A 143 0.41 4.14 -16.90
CA SER A 143 0.94 4.88 -18.06
C SER A 143 1.45 6.27 -17.68
N LYS A 144 0.71 6.99 -16.83
CA LYS A 144 1.14 8.31 -16.34
C LYS A 144 2.34 8.20 -15.41
N LEU A 145 2.40 7.18 -14.55
CA LEU A 145 3.54 6.98 -13.66
C LEU A 145 4.86 6.83 -14.43
N PHE A 146 4.88 5.97 -15.45
CA PHE A 146 6.06 5.80 -16.30
C PHE A 146 6.48 7.08 -17.03
N GLN A 147 5.51 7.83 -17.53
CA GLN A 147 5.78 9.08 -18.25
C GLN A 147 6.31 10.18 -17.32
N SER A 148 6.02 10.11 -16.02
CA SER A 148 6.34 11.16 -15.06
C SER A 148 7.84 11.28 -14.75
N THR A 149 8.64 10.24 -15.00
CA THR A 149 10.09 10.26 -14.73
C THR A 149 10.94 10.64 -15.93
N GLY A 150 10.42 10.44 -17.14
CA GLY A 150 11.23 10.51 -18.38
C GLY A 150 12.26 9.38 -18.51
N ILE A 151 12.32 8.42 -17.59
CA ILE A 151 13.22 7.27 -17.69
C ILE A 151 12.70 6.35 -18.79
N MET A 152 13.58 6.03 -19.74
CA MET A 152 13.37 4.98 -20.72
C MET A 152 14.18 3.74 -20.28
N PRO A 153 13.55 2.65 -19.81
CA PRO A 153 14.25 1.53 -19.16
C PRO A 153 15.33 0.84 -20.00
N ALA A 154 15.22 0.94 -21.33
CA ALA A 154 16.20 0.40 -22.27
C ALA A 154 17.41 1.32 -22.54
N HIS A 155 17.43 2.53 -21.97
CA HIS A 155 18.46 3.55 -22.24
C HIS A 155 19.08 4.05 -20.93
N SER A 156 20.30 3.57 -20.63
CA SER A 156 21.10 3.92 -19.46
C SER A 156 21.23 5.44 -19.27
N GLN A 157 21.46 6.18 -20.35
CA GLN A 157 21.57 7.64 -20.30
C GLN A 157 20.35 8.33 -19.67
N SER A 158 19.12 7.88 -19.98
CA SER A 158 17.89 8.50 -19.45
C SER A 158 17.79 8.36 -17.92
N ILE A 159 18.34 7.28 -17.37
CA ILE A 159 18.38 6.99 -15.93
C ILE A 159 19.39 7.92 -15.25
N SER A 160 20.60 8.03 -15.82
CA SER A 160 21.63 8.94 -15.32
C SER A 160 21.19 10.41 -15.39
N GLU A 161 20.50 10.80 -16.45
CA GLU A 161 19.94 12.15 -16.61
C GLU A 161 18.86 12.43 -15.56
N PHE A 162 17.95 11.49 -15.31
CA PHE A 162 16.96 11.60 -14.25
C PHE A 162 17.60 11.79 -12.88
N LEU A 163 18.56 10.92 -12.51
CA LEU A 163 19.23 11.01 -11.20
C LEU A 163 20.01 12.31 -11.03
N ARG A 164 20.70 12.75 -12.09
CA ARG A 164 21.42 14.03 -12.11
C ARG A 164 20.45 15.21 -11.95
N TYR A 165 19.35 15.21 -12.70
CA TYR A 165 18.32 16.24 -12.59
C TYR A 165 17.74 16.31 -11.18
N MET A 166 17.35 15.17 -10.59
CA MET A 166 16.80 15.14 -9.23
C MET A 166 17.80 15.57 -8.17
N THR A 167 19.09 15.31 -8.38
CA THR A 167 20.16 15.77 -7.46
C THR A 167 20.36 17.28 -7.54
N MET A 168 20.23 17.89 -8.72
CA MET A 168 20.47 19.32 -8.93
C MET A 168 19.24 20.19 -8.64
N GLU A 169 18.07 19.77 -9.11
CA GLU A 169 16.84 20.59 -9.16
C GLU A 169 15.68 20.01 -8.32
N GLY A 170 15.84 18.78 -7.84
CA GLY A 170 14.78 18.08 -7.13
C GLY A 170 14.43 18.73 -5.80
N LYS A 171 13.13 18.88 -5.54
CA LYS A 171 12.60 19.44 -4.30
C LYS A 171 11.67 18.42 -3.64
N PRO A 172 11.82 18.13 -2.34
CA PRO A 172 10.90 17.26 -1.66
C PRO A 172 9.57 18.00 -1.42
N ARG A 173 8.47 17.25 -1.31
CA ARG A 173 7.21 17.77 -0.79
C ARG A 173 7.41 18.37 0.60
N SER A 174 6.71 19.44 0.90
CA SER A 174 6.75 20.08 2.23
C SER A 174 6.31 19.09 3.33
N PRO A 175 6.94 19.08 4.51
CA PRO A 175 6.57 18.19 5.61
C PRO A 175 5.07 18.22 5.98
N PRO A 176 4.36 19.37 6.02
CA PRO A 176 2.92 19.38 6.30
C PRO A 176 2.08 18.63 5.26
N ALA A 177 2.46 18.71 3.98
CA ALA A 177 1.78 17.97 2.92
C ALA A 177 2.01 16.45 3.06
N VAL A 178 3.25 16.03 3.36
CA VAL A 178 3.59 14.62 3.62
C VAL A 178 2.82 14.10 4.84
N HIS A 179 2.80 14.86 5.93
CA HIS A 179 2.07 14.48 7.14
C HIS A 179 0.56 14.36 6.91
N ARG A 180 -0.04 15.26 6.13
CA ARG A 180 -1.46 15.17 5.75
C ARG A 180 -1.77 13.88 5.01
N GLU A 181 -0.98 13.53 4.00
CA GLU A 181 -1.21 12.31 3.23
C GLU A 181 -0.94 11.04 4.03
N ILE A 182 0.01 11.07 4.97
CA ILE A 182 0.20 9.98 5.95
C ILE A 182 -1.06 9.78 6.78
N ASN A 183 -1.68 10.87 7.28
CA ASN A 183 -2.90 10.76 8.09
C ASN A 183 -4.07 10.16 7.29
N ILE A 184 -4.19 10.53 6.01
CA ILE A 184 -5.16 9.94 5.09
C ILE A 184 -4.86 8.44 4.90
N ALA A 185 -3.61 8.09 4.62
CA ALA A 185 -3.16 6.72 4.44
C ALA A 185 -3.44 5.84 5.66
N GLU A 186 -3.16 6.36 6.86
CA GLU A 186 -3.41 5.67 8.12
C GLU A 186 -4.90 5.46 8.39
N ALA A 187 -5.75 6.43 8.05
CA ALA A 187 -7.19 6.29 8.20
C ALA A 187 -7.74 5.14 7.33
N TRP A 188 -7.34 5.09 6.05
CA TRP A 188 -7.72 4.01 5.14
C TRP A 188 -7.10 2.65 5.52
N TYR A 189 -5.86 2.65 5.99
CA TYR A 189 -5.20 1.44 6.49
C TYR A 189 -5.88 0.91 7.75
N TRP A 190 -6.20 1.77 8.71
CA TRP A 190 -6.98 1.38 9.88
C TRP A 190 -8.33 0.79 9.46
N ARG A 191 -9.03 1.45 8.53
CA ARG A 191 -10.35 0.98 8.09
C ARG A 191 -10.28 -0.37 7.39
N SER A 192 -9.28 -0.62 6.55
CA SER A 192 -9.12 -1.92 5.88
C SER A 192 -8.84 -3.04 6.88
N ARG A 193 -8.09 -2.75 7.96
CA ARG A 193 -7.85 -3.69 9.06
C ARG A 193 -9.08 -3.92 9.94
N ALA A 194 -9.89 -2.88 10.17
CA ALA A 194 -11.17 -3.01 10.88
C ALA A 194 -12.14 -3.96 10.14
N GLN A 195 -12.07 -4.03 8.80
CA GLN A 195 -12.86 -4.98 8.01
C GLN A 195 -12.55 -6.44 8.36
N ALA A 196 -11.29 -6.77 8.62
CA ALA A 196 -10.90 -8.11 9.04
C ALA A 196 -11.53 -8.49 10.38
N LEU A 197 -11.58 -7.56 11.35
CA LEU A 197 -12.24 -7.78 12.63
C LEU A 197 -13.75 -7.97 12.47
N LEU A 198 -14.39 -7.18 11.62
CA LEU A 198 -15.81 -7.36 11.27
C LEU A 198 -16.10 -8.74 10.69
N SER A 199 -15.24 -9.24 9.80
CA SER A 199 -15.42 -10.55 9.16
C SER A 199 -15.36 -11.72 10.15
N ILE A 200 -14.66 -11.55 11.28
CA ILE A 200 -14.51 -12.57 12.33
C ILE A 200 -15.69 -12.51 13.33
N ARG A 201 -16.36 -11.36 13.46
CA ARG A 201 -17.43 -11.13 14.46
C ARG A 201 -18.52 -12.22 14.45
N PRO A 202 -19.12 -12.63 13.31
CA PRO A 202 -20.15 -13.67 13.30
C PRO A 202 -19.68 -15.05 13.76
N ILE A 203 -18.36 -15.31 13.71
CA ILE A 203 -17.75 -16.56 14.17
C ILE A 203 -17.66 -16.59 15.71
N ILE A 204 -17.40 -15.43 16.33
CA ILE A 204 -17.23 -15.29 17.78
C ILE A 204 -18.58 -15.12 18.48
N PHE A 205 -19.48 -14.40 17.84
CA PHE A 205 -20.82 -14.08 18.35
C PHE A 205 -21.86 -14.65 17.38
N PRO A 206 -21.97 -16.00 17.25
CA PRO A 206 -22.98 -16.59 16.40
C PRO A 206 -24.37 -16.26 16.95
N ASP A 207 -25.27 -15.83 16.08
CA ASP A 207 -26.68 -15.72 16.44
C ASP A 207 -27.15 -17.10 16.92
N SER A 208 -27.79 -17.14 18.10
CA SER A 208 -27.97 -18.30 19.00
C SER A 208 -28.74 -19.51 18.43
N CYS A 209 -28.92 -19.61 17.12
CA CYS A 209 -29.89 -20.52 16.52
C CYS A 209 -29.29 -21.83 15.99
N CYS A 210 -28.02 -21.89 15.51
CA CYS A 210 -27.67 -22.99 14.59
C CYS A 210 -26.24 -23.60 14.60
N ASN A 211 -25.26 -23.15 15.39
CA ASN A 211 -23.88 -23.69 15.27
C ASN A 211 -23.38 -24.37 16.55
N SER A 212 -23.15 -25.68 16.47
CA SER A 212 -22.67 -26.57 17.55
C SER A 212 -21.15 -26.64 17.70
N THR A 213 -20.38 -25.86 16.91
CA THR A 213 -18.93 -25.81 17.06
C THR A 213 -18.55 -24.86 18.19
N PRO A 214 -17.77 -25.31 19.20
CA PRO A 214 -17.32 -24.44 20.28
C PRO A 214 -16.48 -23.28 19.70
N PRO A 215 -16.69 -22.03 20.16
CA PRO A 215 -15.97 -20.89 19.65
C PRO A 215 -14.46 -21.02 19.91
N PRO A 216 -13.61 -20.51 19.02
CA PRO A 216 -12.17 -20.49 19.24
C PRO A 216 -11.82 -19.74 20.54
N LYS A 217 -10.80 -20.22 21.27
CA LYS A 217 -10.29 -19.54 22.47
C LYS A 217 -9.61 -18.23 22.07
N ILE A 218 -10.33 -17.12 22.19
CA ILE A 218 -9.87 -15.78 21.88
C ILE A 218 -9.64 -14.99 23.19
N PRO A 219 -8.54 -14.22 23.30
CA PRO A 219 -8.32 -13.37 24.47
C PRO A 219 -9.48 -12.40 24.71
N LYS A 220 -9.88 -12.20 25.97
CA LYS A 220 -11.01 -11.32 26.34
C LYS A 220 -10.91 -9.94 25.71
N GLN A 221 -9.74 -9.31 25.75
CA GLN A 221 -9.51 -7.98 25.17
C GLN A 221 -9.83 -7.92 23.66
N LEU A 222 -9.48 -8.96 22.91
CA LEU A 222 -9.79 -9.04 21.48
C LEU A 222 -11.28 -9.30 21.24
N LYS A 223 -11.92 -10.09 22.12
CA LYS A 223 -13.38 -10.27 22.08
C LYS A 223 -14.11 -8.95 22.31
N ASP A 224 -13.71 -8.19 23.34
CA ASP A 224 -14.28 -6.88 23.66
C ASP A 224 -14.07 -5.89 22.49
N MET A 225 -12.89 -5.88 21.86
CA MET A 225 -12.63 -5.06 20.67
C MET A 225 -13.52 -5.43 19.47
N ILE A 226 -13.73 -6.73 19.21
CA ILE A 226 -14.56 -7.20 18.10
C ILE A 226 -16.06 -6.95 18.37
N GLU A 227 -16.48 -6.97 19.63
CA GLU A 227 -17.84 -6.62 20.02
C GLU A 227 -18.17 -5.17 19.64
N HIS A 228 -17.24 -4.25 19.94
CA HIS A 228 -17.40 -2.81 19.77
C HIS A 228 -16.83 -2.23 18.47
N ILE A 229 -16.38 -3.08 17.53
CA ILE A 229 -15.81 -2.60 16.27
C ILE A 229 -16.81 -1.79 15.41
N PRO A 230 -18.14 -2.10 15.37
CA PRO A 230 -19.07 -1.28 14.59
C PRO A 230 -19.19 0.15 15.12
N GLU A 231 -19.27 0.34 16.44
CA GLU A 231 -19.32 1.66 17.06
C GLU A 231 -18.00 2.42 16.83
N ALA A 232 -16.86 1.72 16.92
CA ALA A 232 -15.55 2.30 16.63
C ALA A 232 -15.44 2.77 15.18
N ILE A 233 -15.98 2.02 14.21
CA ILE A 233 -16.02 2.42 12.80
C ILE A 233 -16.89 3.66 12.60
N ALA A 234 -18.07 3.72 13.24
CA ALA A 234 -18.94 4.89 13.17
C ALA A 234 -18.25 6.16 13.70
N GLN A 235 -17.61 6.06 14.87
CA GLN A 235 -16.87 7.16 15.47
C GLN A 235 -15.66 7.59 14.63
N ALA A 236 -14.87 6.62 14.15
CA ALA A 236 -13.72 6.88 13.30
C ALA A 236 -14.13 7.54 11.98
N SER A 237 -15.25 7.12 11.38
CA SER A 237 -15.75 7.67 10.13
C SER A 237 -16.20 9.12 10.27
N ALA A 238 -16.99 9.42 11.32
CA ALA A 238 -17.42 10.79 11.62
C ALA A 238 -16.22 11.72 11.81
N ARG A 239 -15.23 11.27 12.58
CA ARG A 239 -14.02 12.04 12.85
C ARG A 239 -13.10 12.20 11.65
N ALA A 240 -12.88 11.13 10.88
CA ALA A 240 -12.08 11.18 9.67
C ALA A 240 -12.67 12.16 8.65
N HIS A 241 -13.99 12.24 8.57
CA HIS A 241 -14.68 13.23 7.74
C HIS A 241 -14.54 14.65 8.27
N GLU A 242 -14.76 14.88 9.58
CA GLU A 242 -14.56 16.19 10.21
C GLU A 242 -13.13 16.71 9.99
N SER A 243 -12.15 15.83 10.08
CA SER A 243 -10.72 16.13 9.85
C SER A 243 -10.30 16.11 8.38
N GLN A 244 -11.25 15.97 7.44
CA GLN A 244 -11.01 15.93 5.99
C GLN A 244 -10.00 14.84 5.55
N LEU A 245 -9.89 13.75 6.31
CA LEU A 245 -9.10 12.57 5.96
C LEU A 245 -9.85 11.66 4.97
N VAL A 246 -11.18 11.72 5.01
CA VAL A 246 -12.08 10.98 4.13
C VAL A 246 -13.08 11.96 3.54
N ALA A 247 -13.28 11.89 2.23
CA ALA A 247 -14.11 12.85 1.51
C ALA A 247 -15.61 12.74 1.84
N ARG A 248 -16.12 11.53 2.11
CA ARG A 248 -17.55 11.25 2.32
C ARG A 248 -17.76 10.15 3.34
N VAL A 249 -18.88 10.19 4.06
CA VAL A 249 -19.36 9.14 4.97
C VAL A 249 -20.69 8.61 4.46
N LYS A 250 -20.87 7.29 4.50
CA LYS A 250 -22.12 6.62 4.11
C LYS A 250 -22.45 5.55 5.13
N ASN A 251 -23.67 5.56 5.66
CA ASN A 251 -24.16 4.57 6.63
C ASN A 251 -23.21 4.36 7.82
N ASP A 252 -22.74 5.48 8.40
CA ASP A 252 -21.77 5.51 9.51
C ASP A 252 -20.43 4.79 9.21
N ASP A 253 -20.01 4.82 7.95
CA ASP A 253 -18.76 4.20 7.48
C ASP A 253 -18.05 5.10 6.44
N PHE A 254 -16.80 4.78 6.13
CA PHE A 254 -16.00 5.39 5.08
C PHE A 254 -16.75 5.27 3.74
N GLY A 255 -17.06 6.41 3.12
CA GLY A 255 -17.68 6.46 1.81
C GLY A 255 -16.68 6.17 0.70
N VAL A 256 -17.01 5.23 -0.17
CA VAL A 256 -16.21 4.81 -1.31
C VAL A 256 -16.93 5.18 -2.60
N ASP A 257 -16.24 5.92 -3.46
CA ASP A 257 -16.77 6.35 -4.75
C ASP A 257 -16.58 5.25 -5.80
N LEU A 258 -17.64 4.81 -6.48
CA LEU A 258 -17.53 3.77 -7.51
C LEU A 258 -17.37 4.34 -8.92
N GLY A 259 -17.24 5.66 -9.09
CA GLY A 259 -16.95 6.30 -10.38
C GLY A 259 -18.10 6.24 -11.40
N GLY A 260 -19.35 6.19 -10.93
CA GLY A 260 -20.55 6.27 -11.77
C GLY A 260 -20.95 7.71 -12.11
N ILE A 261 -21.56 7.92 -13.28
CA ILE A 261 -22.10 9.21 -13.75
C ILE A 261 -23.02 9.79 -12.66
N GLU A 262 -22.78 11.04 -12.28
CA GLU A 262 -23.30 11.72 -11.08
C GLU A 262 -24.83 11.89 -10.99
N GLU A 263 -25.63 11.31 -11.88
CA GLU A 263 -27.00 11.77 -12.10
C GLU A 263 -27.96 11.58 -10.90
N GLU A 264 -27.67 10.74 -9.91
CA GLU A 264 -28.58 10.59 -8.75
C GLU A 264 -27.89 10.33 -7.38
N GLY A 265 -26.63 10.70 -7.17
CA GLY A 265 -25.97 10.51 -5.87
C GLY A 265 -25.82 9.03 -5.44
N THR A 266 -25.99 8.10 -6.37
CA THR A 266 -25.91 6.64 -6.19
C THR A 266 -24.48 6.09 -6.23
N GLY A 267 -23.48 6.93 -6.56
CA GLY A 267 -22.09 6.49 -6.74
C GLY A 267 -21.28 6.23 -5.47
N VAL A 268 -21.81 6.58 -4.27
CA VAL A 268 -21.09 6.38 -3.00
C VAL A 268 -21.68 5.23 -2.20
N VAL A 269 -20.87 4.23 -1.95
CA VAL A 269 -21.20 3.07 -1.11
C VAL A 269 -20.42 3.13 0.20
N ALA A 270 -20.97 2.56 1.27
CA ALA A 270 -20.23 2.39 2.51
C ALA A 270 -19.15 1.31 2.33
N TYR A 271 -17.97 1.48 2.93
CA TYR A 271 -16.89 0.50 2.82
C TYR A 271 -17.35 -0.92 3.20
N LYS A 272 -18.11 -1.07 4.29
CA LYS A 272 -18.64 -2.38 4.74
C LYS A 272 -19.53 -3.08 3.70
N ASP A 273 -20.15 -2.32 2.79
CA ASP A 273 -21.08 -2.82 1.78
C ASP A 273 -20.38 -3.17 0.45
N LEU A 274 -19.06 -2.96 0.34
CA LEU A 274 -18.29 -3.36 -0.84
C LEU A 274 -18.23 -4.89 -1.01
N PRO A 275 -18.14 -5.39 -2.25
CA PRO A 275 -17.86 -6.80 -2.52
C PRO A 275 -16.44 -7.21 -2.06
N PRO A 276 -16.20 -8.51 -1.79
CA PRO A 276 -14.92 -8.98 -1.27
C PRO A 276 -13.70 -8.61 -2.13
N GLU A 277 -13.83 -8.61 -3.46
CA GLU A 277 -12.76 -8.24 -4.38
C GLU A 277 -12.34 -6.76 -4.18
N GLN A 278 -13.31 -5.87 -3.98
CA GLN A 278 -13.06 -4.47 -3.71
C GLN A 278 -12.48 -4.26 -2.30
N HIS A 279 -12.84 -5.08 -1.30
CA HIS A 279 -12.16 -5.04 0.00
C HIS A 279 -10.68 -5.39 -0.11
N GLU A 280 -10.32 -6.44 -0.86
CA GLU A 280 -8.92 -6.83 -1.05
C GLU A 280 -8.15 -5.77 -1.86
N GLN A 281 -8.78 -5.18 -2.88
CA GLN A 281 -8.21 -4.03 -3.61
C GLN A 281 -7.94 -2.85 -2.68
N MET A 282 -8.95 -2.37 -1.95
CA MET A 282 -8.82 -1.22 -1.03
C MET A 282 -7.76 -1.48 0.04
N LYS A 283 -7.73 -2.69 0.58
CA LYS A 283 -6.72 -3.13 1.54
C LYS A 283 -5.32 -3.03 0.93
N MET A 284 -5.12 -3.58 -0.26
CA MET A 284 -3.83 -3.53 -0.96
C MET A 284 -3.40 -2.08 -1.23
N LEU A 285 -4.30 -1.23 -1.75
CA LEU A 285 -4.02 0.19 -1.98
C LEU A 285 -3.57 0.89 -0.68
N ALA A 286 -4.29 0.66 0.43
CA ALA A 286 -3.96 1.24 1.72
C ALA A 286 -2.60 0.74 2.25
N GLU A 287 -2.36 -0.56 2.17
CA GLU A 287 -1.14 -1.23 2.62
C GLU A 287 0.11 -0.76 1.87
N TYR A 288 0.08 -0.75 0.54
CA TYR A 288 1.24 -0.37 -0.26
C TYR A 288 1.52 1.13 -0.21
N ARG A 289 0.50 1.99 -0.12
CA ARG A 289 0.72 3.42 0.11
C ARG A 289 1.32 3.68 1.49
N MET A 290 0.83 2.99 2.52
CA MET A 290 1.41 3.04 3.86
C MET A 290 2.86 2.54 3.89
N LEU A 291 3.19 1.48 3.16
CA LEU A 291 4.57 0.98 3.03
C LEU A 291 5.49 2.07 2.49
N ALA A 292 5.09 2.75 1.41
CA ALA A 292 5.90 3.81 0.81
C ALA A 292 6.08 5.00 1.75
N PHE A 293 5.03 5.43 2.45
CA PHE A 293 5.16 6.48 3.46
C PHE A 293 6.05 6.05 4.62
N GLY A 294 5.90 4.82 5.11
CA GLY A 294 6.73 4.26 6.17
C GLY A 294 8.20 4.23 5.76
N TRP A 295 8.50 3.85 4.52
CA TRP A 295 9.85 3.90 3.98
C TRP A 295 10.38 5.33 3.85
N LEU A 296 9.56 6.26 3.34
CA LEU A 296 9.90 7.67 3.17
C LEU A 296 10.26 8.33 4.51
N THR A 297 9.62 7.93 5.60
CA THR A 297 9.85 8.47 6.95
C THR A 297 10.81 7.61 7.80
N GLY A 298 11.44 6.59 7.21
CA GLY A 298 12.36 5.69 7.92
C GLY A 298 11.72 4.80 9.00
N ARG A 299 10.40 4.59 8.93
CA ARG A 299 9.60 3.74 9.85
C ARG A 299 9.38 2.31 9.35
N ALA A 300 9.62 2.06 8.07
CA ALA A 300 9.53 0.73 7.46
C ALA A 300 10.68 0.49 6.47
N ASP A 301 11.11 -0.76 6.36
CA ASP A 301 11.97 -1.20 5.27
C ASP A 301 11.19 -1.31 3.96
N TRP A 302 11.86 -1.16 2.82
CA TRP A 302 11.23 -1.22 1.49
C TRP A 302 10.55 -2.56 1.20
N GLU A 303 11.08 -3.62 1.81
CA GLU A 303 10.63 -5.01 1.68
C GLU A 303 9.87 -5.52 2.91
N ALA A 304 9.40 -4.60 3.76
CA ALA A 304 8.59 -4.96 4.91
C ALA A 304 7.28 -5.64 4.45
N ASP A 305 6.86 -6.65 5.22
CA ASP A 305 5.56 -7.29 5.03
C ASP A 305 4.45 -6.27 5.28
N THR A 306 3.61 -6.04 4.27
CA THR A 306 2.52 -5.06 4.35
C THR A 306 1.50 -5.41 5.43
N SER A 307 1.35 -6.68 5.76
CA SER A 307 0.42 -7.17 6.78
C SER A 307 0.90 -6.87 8.21
N GLU A 308 2.19 -6.56 8.38
CA GLU A 308 2.87 -6.24 9.64
C GLU A 308 3.24 -4.74 9.75
N LEU A 309 2.70 -3.88 8.89
CA LEU A 309 2.97 -2.45 8.98
C LEU A 309 2.35 -1.86 10.25
N GLY A 310 3.19 -1.16 11.01
CA GLY A 310 2.73 -0.31 12.09
C GLY A 310 2.25 1.04 11.57
N TYR A 311 1.56 1.78 12.43
CA TYR A 311 1.28 3.20 12.18
C TYR A 311 2.58 4.00 12.19
N ILE A 312 2.65 5.02 11.35
CA ILE A 312 3.77 5.95 11.25
C ILE A 312 3.67 6.95 12.41
N ASN A 313 2.45 7.42 12.68
CA ASN A 313 2.14 8.25 13.83
C ASN A 313 1.96 7.40 15.10
N PRO A 314 2.45 7.87 16.27
CA PRO A 314 2.23 7.19 17.54
C PRO A 314 0.74 7.05 17.88
N ILE A 315 -0.04 8.07 17.52
CA ILE A 315 -1.50 8.09 17.65
C ILE A 315 -2.04 8.46 16.28
N SER A 316 -2.81 7.57 15.65
CA SER A 316 -3.41 7.85 14.35
C SER A 316 -4.30 9.09 14.42
N ALA A 317 -4.34 9.88 13.35
CA ALA A 317 -5.10 11.12 13.29
C ALA A 317 -6.62 10.93 13.56
N ILE A 318 -7.17 9.75 13.29
CA ILE A 318 -8.56 9.41 13.64
C ILE A 318 -8.78 9.25 15.15
N TRP A 319 -7.72 9.17 15.96
CA TRP A 319 -7.78 9.01 17.42
C TRP A 319 -7.12 10.16 18.19
N ALA A 320 -6.21 10.91 17.56
CA ALA A 320 -5.48 12.04 18.16
C ALA A 320 -6.42 13.17 18.60
N PRO A 321 -6.38 13.69 19.85
CA PRO A 321 -7.31 14.72 20.35
C PRO A 321 -7.50 15.90 19.39
N SER A 322 -8.71 16.46 19.30
CA SER A 322 -8.91 17.72 18.57
C SER A 322 -8.15 18.84 19.27
N ASP A 323 -7.24 19.52 18.58
CA ASP A 323 -6.63 20.76 19.06
C ASP A 323 -7.77 21.79 19.25
N LYS A 324 -8.17 22.02 20.50
CA LYS A 324 -9.17 23.04 20.89
C LYS A 324 -8.49 24.34 21.27
#